data_AF-A0A495TQ10-F1
#
_entry.id   AF-A0A495TQ10-F1
#
_cell.length_a   1.000
_cell.length_b   1.000
_cell.length_c   1.000
_cell.angle_alpha   90.00
_cell.angle_beta   90.00
_cell.angle_gamma   90.00
#
_symmetry.space_group_name_H-M   'P 1'
#
loop_
_entity.id
_entity.type
_entity.pdbx_description
1 polymer ?
#
loop_
_entity_poly.entity_id
_entity_poly.type
_entity_poly.pdbx_seq_one_letter_code
_entity_poly.pdbx_strand_id
1 'polypeptide(L)'
;MPWDDSLGLVGIRFPADYREFIETFGSGEVRGDLGVLDPLPRPGGVTANGGMAAMVRRTAEDIGPQFRAMREESSDLCPYRIYPEAGGLLAWAGNYNGDFCFWLTEAEDPDRWPVVVWRRGRFPDAWSRHDMGMAEFLLLVIAGEDGELGDLAFQNSSAPVWVPELHAP
;
A
#
# COMPACT_ATOMS: atom_id res chain seq x y z
N MET A 1 20.20 9.81 3.75
CA MET A 1 18.83 9.64 3.23
C MET A 1 18.72 8.22 2.72
N PRO A 2 17.85 7.37 3.30
CA PRO A 2 17.81 5.94 2.98
C PRO A 2 17.18 5.61 1.61
N TRP A 3 16.52 6.56 0.95
CA TRP A 3 15.85 6.33 -0.33
C TRP A 3 16.79 6.00 -1.49
N ASP A 4 17.99 6.59 -1.52
CA ASP A 4 18.96 6.37 -2.60
C ASP A 4 19.49 4.92 -2.60
N ASP A 5 19.49 4.28 -1.43
CA ASP A 5 19.96 2.89 -1.24
C ASP A 5 18.86 1.85 -1.52
N SER A 6 17.60 2.28 -1.73
CA SER A 6 16.44 1.38 -1.88
C SER A 6 16.64 0.32 -2.97
N LEU A 7 17.21 0.70 -4.12
CA LEU A 7 17.47 -0.23 -5.21
C LEU A 7 18.43 -1.35 -4.80
N GLY A 8 19.47 -1.03 -4.03
CA GLY A 8 20.43 -2.02 -3.53
C GLY A 8 19.88 -2.88 -2.40
N LEU A 9 19.01 -2.32 -1.55
CA LEU A 9 18.47 -3.00 -0.37
C LEU A 9 17.30 -3.94 -0.71
N VAL A 10 16.40 -3.50 -1.60
CA VAL A 10 15.13 -4.19 -1.85
C VAL A 10 14.82 -4.42 -3.33
N GLY A 11 15.71 -4.02 -4.23
CA GLY A 11 15.58 -4.26 -5.67
C GLY A 11 14.64 -3.28 -6.38
N ILE A 12 14.14 -2.25 -5.68
CA ILE A 12 13.23 -1.25 -6.24
C ILE A 12 13.61 0.15 -5.80
N ARG A 13 13.25 1.12 -6.64
CA ARG A 13 13.10 2.52 -6.22
C ARG A 13 11.65 2.74 -5.82
N PHE A 14 11.41 3.65 -4.89
CA PHE A 14 10.06 4.03 -4.48
C PHE A 14 9.58 5.25 -5.29
N PRO A 15 8.26 5.36 -5.56
CA PRO A 15 7.66 6.54 -6.18
C PRO A 15 8.00 7.84 -5.42
N ALA A 16 8.22 8.93 -6.14
CA ALA A 16 8.58 10.22 -5.57
C ALA A 16 7.51 10.77 -4.62
N ASP A 17 6.25 10.65 -5.00
CA ASP A 17 5.10 11.11 -4.20
C ASP A 17 5.01 10.40 -2.85
N TYR A 18 5.29 9.10 -2.80
CA TYR A 18 5.35 8.33 -1.57
C TYR A 18 6.53 8.75 -0.68
N ARG A 19 7.70 9.00 -1.28
CA ARG A 19 8.87 9.47 -0.52
C ARG A 19 8.57 10.82 0.13
N GLU A 20 8.03 11.77 -0.63
CA GLU A 20 7.62 13.08 -0.13
C GLU A 20 6.53 12.98 0.95
N PHE A 21 5.56 12.07 0.76
CA PHE A 21 4.50 11.82 1.74
C PHE A 21 5.08 11.31 3.07
N ILE A 22 5.95 10.31 3.05
CA ILE A 22 6.57 9.75 4.26
C ILE A 22 7.49 10.77 4.95
N GLU A 23 8.22 11.58 4.19
CA GLU A 23 9.07 12.64 4.74
C GLU A 23 8.24 13.75 5.42
N THR A 24 7.03 14.02 4.93
CA THR A 24 6.16 15.08 5.44
C THR A 24 5.28 14.61 6.59
N PHE A 25 4.61 13.46 6.43
CA PHE A 25 3.56 12.98 7.34
C PHE A 25 4.01 11.79 8.19
N GLY A 26 4.94 10.99 7.67
CA GLY A 26 5.42 9.77 8.31
C GLY A 26 4.42 8.63 8.37
N SER A 27 4.57 7.79 9.39
CA SER A 27 3.65 6.69 9.70
C SER A 27 2.33 7.22 10.27
N GLY A 28 1.23 6.60 9.86
CA GLY A 28 -0.09 6.95 10.35
C GLY A 28 -1.21 6.35 9.51
N GLU A 29 -2.42 6.75 9.84
CA GLU A 29 -3.65 6.25 9.25
C GLU A 29 -4.48 7.41 8.69
N VAL A 30 -5.05 7.20 7.51
CA VAL A 30 -6.12 8.07 7.01
C VAL A 30 -7.40 7.74 7.76
N ARG A 31 -8.01 8.76 8.39
CA ARG A 31 -9.26 8.65 9.15
C ARG A 31 -9.27 7.57 10.24
N GLY A 32 -8.09 7.18 10.73
CA GLY A 32 -7.93 6.15 11.77
C GLY A 32 -8.26 4.72 11.31
N ASP A 33 -8.16 4.45 10.00
CA ASP A 33 -8.48 3.13 9.44
C ASP A 33 -7.46 2.67 8.37
N LEU A 34 -7.25 3.47 7.31
CA LEU A 34 -6.31 3.09 6.25
C LEU A 34 -4.88 3.45 6.64
N GLY A 35 -4.14 2.47 7.16
CA GLY A 35 -2.75 2.62 7.57
C GLY A 35 -1.78 2.61 6.39
N VAL A 36 -0.99 3.67 6.26
CA VAL A 36 0.11 3.77 5.30
C VAL A 36 1.35 3.13 5.90
N LEU A 37 1.95 2.18 5.18
CA LEU A 37 3.19 1.53 5.60
C LEU A 37 4.34 2.53 5.49
N ASP A 38 5.00 2.84 6.61
CA ASP A 38 6.23 3.61 6.60
C ASP A 38 7.42 2.67 6.35
N PRO A 39 8.28 2.91 5.35
CA PRO A 39 9.39 2.02 5.02
C PRO A 39 10.65 2.36 5.84
N LEU A 40 10.60 3.32 6.75
CA LEU A 40 11.68 3.70 7.63
C LEU A 40 11.51 3.01 8.98
N PRO A 41 12.62 2.52 9.59
CA PRO A 41 12.54 1.85 10.88
C PRO A 41 12.19 2.87 11.98
N ARG A 42 10.90 2.94 12.34
CA ARG A 42 10.41 3.75 13.46
C ARG A 42 10.11 2.88 14.68
N PRO A 43 10.47 3.29 15.90
CA PRO A 43 10.18 2.51 17.11
C PRO A 43 8.69 2.14 17.23
N GLY A 44 8.37 0.85 17.33
CA GLY A 44 6.99 0.38 17.50
C GLY A 44 6.15 0.29 16.21
N GLY A 45 6.64 0.77 15.07
CA GLY A 45 5.94 0.62 13.78
C GLY A 45 6.09 -0.78 13.18
N VAL A 46 5.24 -1.12 12.21
CA VAL A 46 5.23 -2.44 11.53
C VAL A 46 6.58 -2.77 10.85
N THR A 47 7.34 -1.74 10.45
CA THR A 47 8.65 -1.85 9.79
C THR A 47 9.82 -1.55 10.73
N ALA A 48 9.57 -1.39 12.05
CA ALA A 48 10.59 -1.07 13.06
C ALA A 48 11.84 -1.94 12.92
N ASN A 49 11.64 -3.23 12.63
CA ASN A 49 12.69 -4.21 12.41
C ASN A 49 12.88 -4.49 10.90
N GLY A 50 13.62 -3.61 10.22
CA GLY A 50 14.11 -3.86 8.85
C GLY A 50 13.64 -2.87 7.77
N GLY A 51 12.83 -1.85 8.11
CA GLY A 51 12.46 -0.76 7.20
C GLY A 51 11.89 -1.27 5.87
N MET A 52 12.45 -0.78 4.76
CA MET A 52 12.07 -1.14 3.39
C MET A 52 12.06 -2.65 3.16
N ALA A 53 13.07 -3.35 3.68
CA ALA A 53 13.16 -4.80 3.53
C ALA A 53 12.04 -5.52 4.28
N ALA A 54 11.62 -5.01 5.44
CA ALA A 54 10.48 -5.55 6.17
C ALA A 54 9.16 -5.33 5.41
N MET A 55 8.97 -4.16 4.79
CA MET A 55 7.80 -3.86 3.96
C MET A 55 7.69 -4.80 2.75
N VAL A 56 8.81 -5.00 2.04
CA VAL A 56 8.88 -5.92 0.89
C VAL A 56 8.66 -7.37 1.33
N ARG A 57 9.32 -7.79 2.42
CA ARG A 57 9.16 -9.15 2.97
C ARG A 57 7.71 -9.42 3.36
N ARG A 58 7.05 -8.48 4.05
CA ARG A 58 5.63 -8.59 4.40
C ARG A 58 4.77 -8.83 3.17
N THR A 59 5.01 -8.10 2.08
CA THR A 59 4.27 -8.34 0.84
C THR A 59 4.53 -9.74 0.29
N ALA A 60 5.79 -10.17 0.24
CA ALA A 60 6.15 -11.45 -0.38
C ALA A 60 5.72 -12.68 0.43
N GLU A 61 5.85 -12.60 1.76
CA GLU A 61 5.76 -13.72 2.71
C GLU A 61 4.45 -13.75 3.49
N ASP A 62 3.90 -12.60 3.90
CA ASP A 62 2.67 -12.56 4.71
C ASP A 62 1.42 -12.43 3.82
N ILE A 63 1.49 -11.53 2.84
CA ILE A 63 0.35 -11.18 1.98
C ILE A 63 0.33 -12.07 0.72
N GLY A 64 1.49 -12.26 0.10
CA GLY A 64 1.63 -12.90 -1.20
C GLY A 64 1.13 -14.35 -1.30
N PRO A 65 1.33 -15.24 -0.30
CA PRO A 65 0.87 -16.63 -0.41
C PRO A 65 -0.64 -16.75 -0.65
N GLN A 66 -1.45 -15.91 -0.01
CA GLN A 66 -2.91 -15.94 -0.19
C GLN A 66 -3.30 -15.58 -1.61
N PHE A 67 -2.73 -14.52 -2.18
CA PHE A 67 -3.04 -14.10 -3.55
C PHE A 67 -2.50 -15.06 -4.61
N ARG A 68 -1.33 -15.68 -4.38
CA ARG A 68 -0.81 -16.74 -5.26
C ARG A 68 -1.74 -17.94 -5.28
N ALA A 69 -2.22 -18.39 -4.11
CA ALA A 69 -3.19 -19.48 -4.03
C ALA A 69 -4.51 -19.14 -4.75
N MET A 70 -5.03 -17.92 -4.58
CA MET A 70 -6.20 -17.44 -5.30
C MET A 70 -5.99 -17.46 -6.82
N ARG A 71 -4.82 -17.01 -7.30
CA ARG A 71 -4.46 -17.01 -8.73
C ARG A 71 -4.32 -18.42 -9.30
N GLU A 72 -3.76 -19.35 -8.52
CA GLU A 72 -3.63 -20.77 -8.90
C GLU A 72 -5.00 -21.45 -9.01
N GLU A 73 -5.96 -21.06 -8.17
CA GLU A 73 -7.35 -21.51 -8.26
C GLU A 73 -8.06 -20.90 -9.48
N SER A 74 -7.96 -19.58 -9.68
CA SER A 74 -8.48 -18.91 -10.87
C SER A 74 -7.90 -17.50 -11.04
N SER A 75 -7.63 -17.11 -12.29
CA SER A 75 -7.27 -15.74 -12.63
C SER A 75 -8.37 -14.72 -12.30
N ASP A 76 -9.62 -15.16 -12.20
CA ASP A 76 -10.75 -14.30 -11.83
C ASP A 76 -10.71 -13.93 -10.33
N LEU A 77 -10.12 -14.78 -9.49
CA LEU A 77 -9.95 -14.50 -8.06
C LEU A 77 -8.77 -13.55 -7.81
N CYS A 78 -7.67 -13.72 -8.55
CA CYS A 78 -6.53 -12.81 -8.51
C CYS A 78 -5.87 -12.69 -9.89
N PRO A 79 -6.07 -11.58 -10.61
CA PRO A 79 -5.48 -11.39 -11.94
C PRO A 79 -4.01 -10.92 -11.89
N TYR A 80 -3.47 -10.63 -10.71
CA TYR A 80 -2.16 -10.00 -10.55
C TYR A 80 -1.09 -10.95 -10.01
N ARG A 81 0.16 -10.66 -10.39
CA ARG A 81 1.35 -11.22 -9.75
C ARG A 81 1.64 -10.48 -8.45
N ILE A 82 2.40 -11.09 -7.55
CA ILE A 82 2.83 -10.45 -6.30
C ILE A 82 4.35 -10.30 -6.31
N TYR A 83 4.86 -9.13 -5.93
CA TYR A 83 6.30 -8.90 -5.80
C TYR A 83 6.92 -9.99 -4.89
N PRO A 84 8.08 -10.58 -5.24
CA PRO A 84 9.08 -10.14 -6.21
C PRO A 84 8.90 -10.65 -7.65
N GLU A 85 7.75 -11.25 -8.00
CA GLU A 85 7.48 -11.56 -9.41
C GLU A 85 7.49 -10.26 -10.23
N ALA A 86 8.13 -10.27 -11.40
CA ALA A 86 8.23 -9.08 -12.26
C ALA A 86 6.83 -8.55 -12.64
N GLY A 87 6.63 -7.23 -12.44
CA GLY A 87 5.32 -6.59 -12.60
C GLY A 87 4.33 -6.92 -11.49
N GLY A 88 4.80 -7.40 -10.34
CA GLY A 88 3.97 -7.81 -9.22
C GLY A 88 3.49 -6.65 -8.36
N LEU A 89 2.46 -6.91 -7.56
CA LEU A 89 1.94 -5.97 -6.58
C LEU A 89 2.87 -5.84 -5.37
N LEU A 90 3.13 -4.61 -4.96
CA LEU A 90 3.84 -4.25 -3.73
C LEU A 90 2.90 -3.48 -2.79
N ALA A 91 2.65 -4.00 -1.59
CA ALA A 91 1.69 -3.38 -0.67
C ALA A 91 2.27 -2.10 -0.05
N TRP A 92 1.46 -1.04 0.03
CA TRP A 92 1.83 0.22 0.66
C TRP A 92 0.81 0.75 1.68
N ALA A 93 -0.42 0.22 1.67
CA ALA A 93 -1.38 0.46 2.74
C ALA A 93 -2.31 -0.74 2.95
N GLY A 94 -2.95 -0.77 4.12
CA GLY A 94 -4.05 -1.67 4.40
C GLY A 94 -4.89 -1.19 5.58
N ASN A 95 -6.08 -1.75 5.74
CA ASN A 95 -6.99 -1.41 6.83
C ASN A 95 -7.38 -2.65 7.66
N TYR A 96 -8.17 -2.44 8.71
CA TYR A 96 -8.60 -3.51 9.63
C TYR A 96 -9.60 -4.49 9.02
N ASN A 97 -10.26 -4.12 7.92
CA ASN A 97 -11.13 -5.02 7.15
C ASN A 97 -10.33 -6.01 6.30
N GLY A 98 -9.01 -5.82 6.22
CA GLY A 98 -8.11 -6.60 5.38
C GLY A 98 -8.13 -6.12 3.94
N ASP A 99 -8.58 -4.90 3.64
CA ASP A 99 -8.36 -4.31 2.32
C ASP A 99 -6.90 -3.87 2.21
N PHE A 100 -6.35 -3.93 0.99
CA PHE A 100 -4.98 -3.55 0.71
C PHE A 100 -4.90 -2.60 -0.48
N CYS A 101 -3.97 -1.65 -0.40
CA CYS A 101 -3.53 -0.85 -1.54
C CYS A 101 -2.11 -1.23 -1.93
N PHE A 102 -1.90 -1.39 -3.23
CA PHE A 102 -0.64 -1.83 -3.82
C PHE A 102 -0.18 -0.85 -4.89
N TRP A 103 1.13 -0.82 -5.13
CA TRP A 103 1.68 -0.38 -6.40
C TRP A 103 1.80 -1.58 -7.32
N LEU A 104 1.43 -1.41 -8.59
CA LEU A 104 1.75 -2.41 -9.62
C LEU A 104 3.09 -2.06 -10.26
N THR A 105 4.11 -2.87 -9.99
CA THR A 105 5.51 -2.59 -10.36
C THR A 105 5.83 -2.90 -11.84
N GLU A 106 4.94 -2.53 -12.76
CA GLU A 106 4.99 -2.90 -14.17
C GLU A 106 5.89 -2.00 -15.03
N ALA A 107 6.16 -0.77 -14.59
CA ALA A 107 7.01 0.18 -15.28
C ALA A 107 8.43 0.24 -14.68
N GLU A 108 9.43 0.57 -15.49
CA GLU A 108 10.80 0.82 -14.99
C GLU A 108 10.88 2.08 -14.11
N ASP A 109 10.05 3.07 -14.43
CA ASP A 109 9.92 4.30 -13.68
C ASP A 109 8.85 4.14 -12.58
N PRO A 110 9.22 4.19 -11.28
CA PRO A 110 8.25 4.02 -10.18
C PRO A 110 7.16 5.09 -10.15
N ASP A 111 7.43 6.29 -10.66
CA ASP A 111 6.44 7.38 -10.69
C ASP A 111 5.28 7.08 -11.65
N ARG A 112 5.40 6.01 -12.45
CA ARG A 112 4.37 5.53 -13.37
C ARG A 112 3.66 4.27 -12.87
N TRP A 113 3.93 3.82 -11.63
CA TRP A 113 3.23 2.67 -11.06
C TRP A 113 1.81 3.05 -10.66
N PRO A 114 0.78 2.38 -11.22
CA PRO A 114 -0.60 2.64 -10.84
C PRO A 114 -0.88 2.05 -9.46
N VAL A 115 -1.92 2.59 -8.81
CA VAL A 115 -2.47 2.02 -7.58
C VAL A 115 -3.45 0.89 -7.93
N VAL A 116 -3.32 -0.24 -7.24
CA VAL A 116 -4.29 -1.34 -7.29
C VAL A 116 -4.84 -1.54 -5.89
N VAL A 117 -6.17 -1.60 -5.77
CA VAL A 117 -6.86 -1.86 -4.52
C VAL A 117 -7.43 -3.28 -4.55
N TRP A 118 -7.20 -4.03 -3.48
CA TRP A 118 -7.93 -5.25 -3.19
C TRP A 118 -8.91 -5.02 -2.05
N ARG A 119 -10.15 -5.43 -2.25
CA ARG A 119 -11.22 -5.34 -1.26
C ARG A 119 -11.68 -6.72 -0.85
N ARG A 120 -11.51 -7.04 0.43
CA ARG A 120 -11.79 -8.37 0.94
C ARG A 120 -13.28 -8.68 0.83
N GLY A 121 -13.60 -9.84 0.26
CA GLY A 121 -14.98 -10.34 0.20
C GLY A 121 -15.88 -9.64 -0.82
N ARG A 122 -15.34 -8.81 -1.71
CA ARG A 122 -16.08 -8.12 -2.79
C ARG A 122 -16.04 -8.87 -4.13
N PHE A 123 -16.01 -10.21 -4.14
CA PHE A 123 -15.96 -10.96 -5.40
C PHE A 123 -17.27 -10.85 -6.20
N PRO A 124 -17.21 -10.74 -7.55
CA PRO A 124 -16.01 -10.77 -8.39
C PRO A 124 -15.25 -9.42 -8.48
N ASP A 125 -15.86 -8.32 -8.05
CA ASP A 125 -15.33 -6.95 -8.15
C ASP A 125 -14.31 -6.58 -7.04
N ALA A 126 -13.51 -7.57 -6.61
CA ALA A 126 -12.60 -7.42 -5.47
C ALA A 126 -11.36 -6.58 -5.81
N TRP A 127 -11.12 -6.29 -7.08
CA TRP A 127 -9.93 -5.60 -7.57
C TRP A 127 -10.31 -4.37 -8.37
N SER A 128 -9.70 -3.22 -8.06
CA SER A 128 -9.80 -2.01 -8.88
C SER A 128 -8.41 -1.44 -9.14
N ARG A 129 -8.19 -0.95 -10.36
CA ARG A 129 -6.95 -0.30 -10.80
C ARG A 129 -7.21 1.18 -11.02
N HIS A 130 -6.29 2.00 -10.54
CA HIS A 130 -6.31 3.45 -10.64
C HIS A 130 -4.98 3.90 -11.27
N ASP A 131 -5.02 4.43 -12.48
CA ASP A 131 -3.84 4.87 -13.24
C ASP A 131 -3.32 6.23 -12.75
N MET A 132 -2.94 6.28 -11.47
CA MET A 132 -2.44 7.46 -10.77
C MET A 132 -1.44 7.07 -9.67
N GLY A 133 -0.69 8.06 -9.18
CA GLY A 133 0.22 7.91 -8.05
C GLY A 133 -0.51 7.72 -6.71
N MET A 134 0.26 7.37 -5.69
CA MET A 134 -0.25 7.12 -4.34
C MET A 134 -0.83 8.39 -3.69
N ALA A 135 -0.18 9.54 -3.84
CA ALA A 135 -0.66 10.78 -3.23
C ALA A 135 -1.97 11.25 -3.88
N GLU A 136 -2.07 11.19 -5.21
CA GLU A 136 -3.30 11.50 -5.95
C GLU A 136 -4.44 10.56 -5.56
N PHE A 137 -4.15 9.26 -5.45
CA PHE A 137 -5.13 8.27 -4.99
C PHE A 137 -5.62 8.55 -3.56
N LEU A 138 -4.71 8.90 -2.63
CA LEU A 138 -5.12 9.26 -1.27
C LEU A 138 -6.02 10.50 -1.24
N LEU A 139 -5.78 11.50 -2.11
CA LEU A 139 -6.66 12.66 -2.22
C LEU A 139 -8.06 12.25 -2.71
N LEU A 140 -8.15 11.38 -3.72
CA LEU A 140 -9.43 10.85 -4.20
C LEU A 140 -10.20 10.14 -3.06
N VAL A 141 -9.51 9.29 -2.29
CA VAL A 141 -10.08 8.63 -1.11
C VAL A 141 -10.55 9.66 -0.10
N ILE A 142 -9.72 10.64 0.27
CA ILE A 142 -10.05 11.63 1.31
C ILE A 142 -11.22 12.52 0.91
N ALA A 143 -11.28 12.92 -0.37
CA ALA A 143 -12.34 13.75 -0.91
C ALA A 143 -13.69 13.01 -0.95
N GLY A 144 -13.67 11.68 -1.02
CA GLY A 144 -14.88 10.86 -1.05
C GLY A 144 -15.66 11.01 -2.36
N GLU A 145 -14.98 11.40 -3.44
CA GLU A 145 -15.60 11.62 -4.75
C GLU A 145 -15.89 10.31 -5.50
N ASP A 146 -15.24 9.22 -5.10
CA ASP A 146 -15.51 7.87 -5.60
C ASP A 146 -16.29 7.06 -4.54
N GLY A 147 -17.55 6.77 -4.84
CA GLY A 147 -18.43 5.99 -3.97
C GLY A 147 -17.94 4.56 -3.73
N GLU A 148 -17.18 3.98 -4.68
CA GLU A 148 -16.54 2.68 -4.49
C GLU A 148 -15.46 2.76 -3.41
N LEU A 149 -14.74 3.88 -3.28
CA LEU A 149 -13.69 4.04 -2.28
C LEU A 149 -14.20 4.51 -0.91
N GLY A 150 -15.50 4.76 -0.77
CA GLY A 150 -16.12 5.31 0.45
C GLY A 150 -15.82 4.52 1.73
N ASP A 151 -15.77 3.20 1.64
CA ASP A 151 -15.49 2.36 2.82
C ASP A 151 -13.99 2.04 2.99
N LEU A 152 -13.11 2.46 2.06
CA LEU A 152 -11.69 2.09 2.10
C LEU A 152 -10.94 2.73 3.29
N ALA A 153 -11.31 3.97 3.63
CA ALA A 153 -10.78 4.71 4.78
C ALA A 153 -11.91 5.18 5.71
N PHE A 154 -13.04 4.46 5.74
CA PHE A 154 -14.19 4.78 6.58
C PHE A 154 -14.61 6.27 6.49
N GLN A 155 -15.16 6.73 5.34
CA GLN A 155 -15.45 8.17 5.12
C GLN A 155 -16.28 8.83 6.23
N ASN A 156 -17.15 8.09 6.91
CA ASN A 156 -17.99 8.58 8.00
C ASN A 156 -17.30 8.60 9.37
N SER A 157 -16.00 8.30 9.44
CA SER A 157 -15.21 8.40 10.66
C SER A 157 -15.15 9.84 11.17
N SER A 158 -15.23 10.00 12.50
CA SER A 158 -15.02 11.28 13.17
C SER A 158 -13.55 11.61 13.41
N ALA A 159 -12.64 10.69 13.07
CA ALA A 159 -11.21 10.92 13.20
C ALA A 159 -10.72 12.04 12.25
N PRO A 160 -9.61 12.71 12.60
CA PRO A 160 -8.91 13.60 11.67
C PRO A 160 -8.56 12.90 10.35
N VAL A 161 -8.38 13.67 9.29
CA VAL A 161 -7.95 13.14 7.98
C VAL A 161 -6.67 12.32 8.12
N TRP A 162 -5.72 12.77 8.93
CA TRP A 162 -4.48 12.06 9.23
C TRP A 162 -4.32 11.84 10.74
N VAL A 163 -4.10 10.59 11.12
CA VAL A 163 -3.84 10.17 12.50
C VAL A 163 -2.41 9.61 12.54
N PRO A 164 -1.41 10.39 13.00
CA PRO A 164 -0.03 9.92 13.09
C PRO A 164 0.10 8.75 14.05
N GLU A 165 0.95 7.79 13.72
CA GLU A 165 1.28 6.71 14.66
C GLU A 165 2.11 7.30 15.81
N LEU A 166 1.57 7.27 17.03
CA LEU A 166 2.28 7.78 18.21
C LEU A 166 3.34 6.76 18.64
N HIS A 167 4.59 7.03 18.32
CA HIS A 167 5.71 6.28 18.88
C HIS A 167 5.91 6.72 20.34
N ALA A 168 5.82 5.78 21.29
CA ALA A 168 6.28 6.03 22.65
C ALA A 168 7.80 6.32 22.61
N PRO A 169 8.29 7.28 23.41
CA PRO A 169 9.72 7.63 23.46
C PRO A 169 10.59 6.47 23.95
#